data_AF-A0A4R2NZI1-F1
#
_entry.id   AF-A0A4R2NZI1-F1
#
_cell.length_a   1.000
_cell.length_b   1.000
_cell.length_c   1.000
_cell.angle_alpha   90.00
_cell.angle_beta   90.00
_cell.angle_gamma   90.00
#
_symmetry.space_group_name_H-M   'P 1'
#
loop_
_entity.id
_entity.type
_entity.pdbx_description
1 polymer ?
#
loop_
_entity_poly.entity_id
_entity_poly.type
_entity_poly.pdbx_seq_one_letter_code
_entity_poly.pdbx_strand_id
1 'polypeptide(L)' 'MTLDRAVLMFAGFMILLTLALGTWVSGWWYLFTAFIGVNMMQSAVTGFCPAAIIFKRLGIKSGTAFD' A
#
# COMPACT_ATOMS: atom_id res chain seq x y z
N MET A 1 -1.06 6.40 -15.85
CA MET A 1 -0.46 5.83 -14.64
C MET A 1 -0.93 4.39 -14.55
N THR A 2 -0.03 3.41 -14.56
CA THR A 2 -0.41 2.01 -14.36
C THR A 2 -0.84 1.81 -12.90
N LEU A 3 -1.80 0.92 -12.66
CA LEU A 3 -2.37 0.69 -11.32
C LEU A 3 -1.28 0.34 -10.29
N ASP A 4 -0.30 -0.46 -10.70
CA ASP A 4 0.92 -0.77 -9.96
C ASP A 4 1.69 0.48 -9.50
N ARG A 5 1.94 1.45 -10.38
CA ARG A 5 2.62 2.70 -10.02
C ARG A 5 1.79 3.54 -9.04
N ALA A 6 0.46 3.58 -9.19
CA ALA A 6 -0.41 4.30 -8.27
C ALA A 6 -0.43 3.64 -6.88
N VAL A 7 -0.52 2.31 -6.82
CA VAL A 7 -0.51 1.53 -5.59
C VAL A 7 0.84 1.64 -4.87
N LEU A 8 1.97 1.54 -5.59
CA LEU A 8 3.31 1.72 -5.03
C LEU A 8 3.51 3.10 -4.42
N MET A 9 3.05 4.15 -5.10
CA MET A 9 3.16 5.53 -4.62
C MET A 9 2.28 5.77 -3.39
N PHE A 10 1.04 5.23 -3.40
CA PHE A 10 0.14 5.31 -2.25
C PHE A 10 0.68 4.53 -1.04
N ALA A 11 1.20 3.32 -1.25
CA ALA A 11 1.80 2.52 -0.19
C ALA A 11 3.01 3.22 0.44
N GLY A 12 3.91 3.77 -0.38
CA GLY A 12 5.05 4.56 0.12
C GLY A 12 4.62 5.78 0.92
N PHE A 13 3.58 6.50 0.46
CA PHE A 13 3.04 7.64 1.18
C PHE A 13 2.44 7.25 2.54
N MET A 14 1.63 6.18 2.57
CA MET A 14 1.06 5.65 3.82
C MET A 14 2.15 5.27 4.81
N ILE A 15 3.23 4.60 4.36
CA ILE A 15 4.35 4.21 5.21
C ILE A 15 5.02 5.44 5.84
N LEU A 16 5.36 6.46 5.03
CA LEU A 16 5.97 7.70 5.54
C LEU A 16 5.05 8.43 6.53
N LEU A 17 3.75 8.46 6.26
CA LEU A 17 2.76 9.06 7.15
C LEU A 17 2.69 8.32 8.48
N THR A 18 2.60 6.99 8.47
CA THR A 18 2.60 6.17 9.69
C THR A 18 3.93 6.21 10.44
N LEU A 19 5.05 6.34 9.74
CA LEU A 19 6.37 6.51 10.36
C LEU A 19 6.43 7.84 11.12
N ALA A 20 6.02 8.95 10.49
CA ALA A 20 5.98 10.26 11.11
C ALA A 20 5.01 10.31 12.30
N LEU A 21 3.85 9.66 12.20
CA LEU A 21 2.92 9.53 13.33
C LEU A 21 3.49 8.63 14.44
N GLY A 22 4.20 7.56 14.11
CA GLY A 22 4.81 6.68 15.09
C GLY A 22 5.93 7.34 15.88
N THR A 23 6.67 8.24 15.24
CA THR A 23 7.67 9.05 15.95
C THR A 23 7.00 10.11 16.84
N TRP A 24 5.91 10.76 16.42
CA TRP A 24 5.35 11.94 17.12
C TRP A 24 4.22 11.62 18.10
N VAL A 25 3.48 10.52 17.92
CA VAL A 25 2.29 10.20 18.72
C VAL A 25 2.54 8.99 19.64
N SER A 26 2.93 7.85 19.09
CA SER A 26 3.20 6.63 19.85
C SER A 26 3.81 5.54 18.98
N GLY A 27 4.81 4.83 19.52
CA GLY A 27 5.46 3.70 18.84
C GLY A 27 4.52 2.53 18.49
N TRP A 28 3.29 2.51 19.00
CA TRP A 28 2.24 1.58 18.57
C TRP A 28 1.89 1.69 17.08
N TRP A 29 2.13 2.84 16.44
CA TRP A 29 1.93 3.01 14.99
C TRP A 29 2.90 2.17 14.15
N TYR A 30 4.05 1.76 14.69
CA TYR A 30 4.97 0.88 13.97
C TYR A 30 4.38 -0.51 13.71
N LEU A 31 3.49 -1.00 14.58
CA LEU A 31 2.74 -2.24 14.31
C LEU A 31 1.81 -2.08 13.11
N PHE A 32 1.22 -0.90 12.94
CA PHE A 32 0.39 -0.58 11.79
C PHE A 32 1.22 -0.49 10.50
N THR A 33 2.40 0.15 10.57
CA THR A 33 3.37 0.19 9.46
C THR A 33 3.85 -1.21 9.08
N ALA A 34 4.14 -2.07 10.06
CA ALA A 34 4.55 -3.45 9.84
C ALA A 34 3.43 -4.27 9.19
N PHE A 35 2.18 -4.09 9.64
CA PHE A 35 1.02 -4.72 9.01
C PHE A 35 0.86 -4.30 7.54
N ILE A 36 0.97 -3.00 7.24
CA ILE A 36 0.93 -2.49 5.86
C ILE A 36 2.06 -3.11 5.02
N GLY A 37 3.28 -3.17 5.57
CA GLY A 37 4.44 -3.77 4.91
C GLY A 37 4.25 -5.25 4.58
N VAL A 38 3.72 -6.04 5.51
CA VAL A 38 3.42 -7.47 5.29
C VAL A 38 2.36 -7.66 4.20
N ASN A 39 1.31 -6.82 4.19
CA ASN A 39 0.28 -6.87 3.15
C ASN A 39 0.84 -6.50 1.77
N MET A 40 1.78 -5.54 1.70
CA MET A 40 2.46 -5.18 0.47
C MET A 40 3.40 -6.29 -0.01
N MET A 41 4.08 -6.97 0.92
CA MET A 41 4.95 -8.11 0.65
C MET A 41 4.14 -9.31 0.13
N GLN A 42 2.97 -9.59 0.73
CA GLN A 42 2.02 -10.57 0.17
C GLN A 42 1.58 -10.17 -1.24
N SER A 43 1.24 -8.90 -1.46
CA SER A 43 0.82 -8.40 -2.78
C SER A 43 1.88 -8.60 -3.86
N ALA A 44 3.17 -8.49 -3.52
CA ALA A 44 4.26 -8.74 -4.46
C ALA A 44 4.41 -10.22 -4.84
N VAL A 45 3.97 -11.14 -3.98
CA VAL A 45 4.09 -12.59 -4.18
C VAL A 45 2.82 -13.18 -4.80
N THR A 46 1.63 -12.74 -4.37
CA THR A 46 0.34 -13.28 -4.84
C THR A 46 -0.35 -12.40 -5.88
N GLY A 47 0.17 -11.20 -6.17
CA GLY A 47 -0.50 -10.21 -7.01
C GLY A 47 -1.78 -9.65 -6.39
N PHE A 48 -2.16 -10.06 -5.17
CA PHE A 48 -3.44 -9.72 -4.56
C PHE A 48 -3.27 -8.53 -3.62
N CYS A 49 -3.35 -7.30 -4.15
CA CYS A 49 -3.24 -6.09 -3.33
C CYS A 49 -4.63 -5.52 -3.00
N PRO A 50 -5.02 -5.39 -1.71
CA PRO A 50 -6.28 -4.72 -1.35
C PRO A 50 -6.32 -3.27 -1.84
N ALA A 51 -5.17 -2.59 -1.89
CA ALA A 51 -5.05 -1.26 -2.49
C ALA A 51 -5.31 -1.28 -4.00
N ALA A 52 -4.89 -2.33 -4.71
CA ALA A 52 -5.23 -2.51 -6.13
C ALA A 52 -6.73 -2.72 -6.32
N ILE A 53 -7.40 -3.47 -5.43
CA ILE A 53 -8.86 -3.65 -5.47
C ILE A 53 -9.58 -2.30 -5.26
N ILE A 54 -9.13 -1.49 -4.29
CA ILE A 54 -9.69 -0.15 -4.03
C ILE A 54 -9.49 0.77 -5.24
N PHE A 55 -8.27 0.82 -5.82
CA PHE A 55 -7.97 1.62 -7.00
C PHE A 55 -8.70 1.14 -8.25
N LYS A 56 -8.88 -0.18 -8.42
CA LYS A 56 -9.70 -0.79 -9.49
C LYS A 56 -11.18 -0.43 -9.32
N ARG A 57 -11.68 -0.36 -8.08
CA ARG A 57 -13.05 0.07 -7.76
C ARG A 57 -13.26 1.58 -7.95
N LEU A 58 -12.20 2.38 -7.86
CA LEU A 58 -12.17 3.82 -8.16
C LEU A 58 -12.08 4.14 -9.67
N GLY A 59 -12.09 3.13 -10.54
CA GLY A 59 -12.12 3.31 -12.00
C GLY A 59 -10.75 3.55 -12.64
N ILE A 60 -9.66 3.32 -11.92
CA ILE A 60 -8.30 3.42 -12.47
C ILE A 60 -7.99 2.12 -13.20
N LYS A 61 -7.66 2.23 -14.51
CA LYS A 61 -7.38 1.09 -15.39
C LYS A 61 -6.25 0.24 -14.82
N SER A 62 -6.50 -1.05 -14.60
CA SER A 62 -5.50 -2.03 -14.17
C SER A 62 -4.34 -2.03 -15.15
N GLY A 63 -3.11 -1.80 -14.67
CA GLY A 63 -1.91 -2.04 -15.44
C GLY A 63 -1.56 -3.53 -15.45
N THR A 64 -0.72 -3.96 -16.39
CA THR A 64 -0.32 -5.35 -16.68
C THR A 64 0.36 -6.10 -15.52
N ALA A 65 0.49 -5.50 -14.33
CA ALA A 65 1.01 -6.15 -13.12
C ALA A 65 -0.08 -6.90 -12.31
N PHE A 66 -1.36 -6.68 -12.63
CA PHE A 66 -2.51 -7.31 -11.96
C PHE A 66 -3.47 -7.99 -12.96
N ASP A 67 -2.92 -8.54 -14.05
CA ASP A 67 -3.66 -9.38 -14.98
C ASP A 67 -3.93 -10.76 -14.36
#